data_AF-A0A1V6CDW1-F1
#
_entry.id   AF-A0A1V6CDW1-F1
#
_cell.length_a   1.000
_cell.length_b   1.000
_cell.length_c   1.000
_cell.angle_alpha   90.00
_cell.angle_beta   90.00
_cell.angle_gamma   90.00
#
_symmetry.space_group_name_H-M   'P 1'
#
loop_
_entity.id
_entity.type
_entity.pdbx_description
1 polymer ?
#
loop_
_entity_poly.entity_id
_entity_poly.type
_entity_poly.pdbx_seq_one_letter_code
_entity_poly.pdbx_strand_id
1 'polypeptide(L)'
;MRKIRAWSLLFLLLFPAFLFAGIQSSLAEFEARIPKISSQIPQIIKSAEFAAGCVLKKPDTLINVPYNEQKSFSEEMINRAGGLSNIYPSESPDRVRFVTDHDIVLYSVRSWETDAETAIKRLNEYKGKNWKVILIASKKGMPSKLKYDFFIDNGAPSGKAIYGRINILANITIGWMWCCEYVSAMTRKGKIPGILISISLEESTEHNKKIQTPEGRLWIGDCPEKIPAGKLANIYLERVKKLVFDLKSEKIQKQIDYASDIIASRMAEGKRVGISGVGHVIIDEVKRDLKAPWIGFQAVGQVGRRRNAFSKYLQPGDLLVWIAYIGLNSKYVDFGRYIKEANLELITCFAPDLDDPSVNETGIAHIDQCWAKGDAEVPLPCHPWKMAPVSGINSGLVLRMLDDSVSKKLENIKNQVKRDTQVSVTQ
;
A
#
# COMPACT_ATOMS: atom_id res chain seq x y z
N MET A 1 -63.88 32.14 -22.55
CA MET A 1 -62.62 32.33 -23.31
C MET A 1 -61.57 32.96 -22.39
N ARG A 2 -60.32 32.46 -22.47
CA ARG A 2 -59.08 32.89 -21.76
C ARG A 2 -59.05 32.59 -20.24
N LYS A 3 -58.32 31.57 -19.73
CA LYS A 3 -56.87 31.24 -19.65
C LYS A 3 -56.05 32.09 -18.65
N ILE A 4 -55.46 31.35 -17.67
CA ILE A 4 -54.06 31.45 -17.17
C ILE A 4 -53.81 32.52 -16.08
N ARG A 5 -53.09 32.33 -14.95
CA ARG A 5 -52.05 31.35 -14.52
C ARG A 5 -51.95 31.30 -12.98
N ALA A 6 -51.71 30.12 -12.43
CA ALA A 6 -51.27 29.91 -11.06
C ALA A 6 -49.82 30.37 -10.87
N TRP A 7 -49.56 31.05 -9.75
CA TRP A 7 -48.21 31.34 -9.26
C TRP A 7 -47.74 30.13 -8.45
N SER A 8 -46.84 29.34 -9.03
CA SER A 8 -46.03 28.37 -8.28
C SER A 8 -44.70 29.02 -7.96
N LEU A 9 -44.46 29.29 -6.67
CA LEU A 9 -43.12 29.58 -6.16
C LEU A 9 -42.21 28.39 -6.44
N LEU A 10 -41.31 28.54 -7.41
CA LEU A 10 -40.19 27.63 -7.60
C LEU A 10 -39.07 28.08 -6.66
N PHE A 11 -38.88 27.36 -5.56
CA PHE A 11 -37.67 27.43 -4.75
C PHE A 11 -36.50 26.96 -5.62
N LEU A 12 -35.72 27.91 -6.13
CA LEU A 12 -34.41 27.67 -6.73
C LEU A 12 -33.45 27.27 -5.61
N LEU A 13 -33.35 25.96 -5.35
CA LEU A 13 -32.16 25.38 -4.73
C LEU A 13 -31.00 25.54 -5.71
N LEU A 14 -30.31 26.67 -5.62
CA LEU A 14 -28.97 26.84 -6.15
C LEU A 14 -28.03 25.91 -5.36
N PHE A 15 -27.97 24.65 -5.78
CA PHE A 15 -26.79 23.84 -5.52
C PHE A 15 -25.64 24.50 -6.29
N PRO A 16 -24.53 24.89 -5.63
CA PRO A 16 -23.34 25.22 -6.37
C PRO A 16 -22.90 23.92 -7.05
N ALA A 17 -23.02 23.89 -8.38
CA ALA A 17 -22.32 22.95 -9.21
C ALA A 17 -20.81 23.21 -9.04
N PHE A 18 -20.24 22.72 -7.95
CA PHE A 18 -18.81 22.47 -7.88
C PHE A 18 -18.51 21.48 -8.99
N LEU A 19 -17.86 21.98 -10.04
CA LEU A 19 -17.09 21.19 -10.99
C LEU A 19 -16.06 20.37 -10.19
N PHE A 20 -16.48 19.22 -9.67
CA PHE A 20 -15.53 18.17 -9.30
C PHE A 20 -14.92 17.68 -10.60
N ALA A 21 -13.79 18.29 -10.99
CA ALA A 21 -12.81 17.63 -11.82
C ALA A 21 -12.59 16.24 -11.20
N GLY A 22 -13.06 15.21 -11.92
CA GLY A 22 -13.49 13.95 -11.30
C GLY A 22 -12.40 13.32 -10.43
N ILE A 23 -12.77 12.94 -9.20
CA ILE A 23 -11.98 12.12 -8.30
C ILE A 23 -11.39 10.94 -9.09
N GLN A 24 -10.09 10.67 -8.93
CA GLN A 24 -9.42 9.59 -9.64
C GLN A 24 -10.08 8.25 -9.32
N SER A 25 -10.32 7.43 -10.35
CA SER A 25 -11.10 6.19 -10.24
C SER A 25 -10.58 5.24 -9.15
N SER A 26 -9.26 5.17 -8.99
CA SER A 26 -8.58 4.32 -8.02
C SER A 26 -8.86 4.74 -6.57
N LEU A 27 -8.84 6.05 -6.28
CA LEU A 27 -9.12 6.56 -4.94
C LEU A 27 -10.59 6.36 -4.57
N ALA A 28 -11.49 6.66 -5.51
CA ALA A 28 -12.93 6.44 -5.33
C ALA A 28 -13.27 4.96 -5.11
N GLU A 29 -12.62 4.05 -5.86
CA GLU A 29 -12.81 2.61 -5.70
C GLU A 29 -12.29 2.12 -4.34
N PHE A 30 -11.12 2.59 -3.90
CA PHE A 30 -10.60 2.24 -2.58
C PHE A 30 -11.51 2.76 -1.46
N GLU A 31 -11.96 4.01 -1.54
CA GLU A 31 -12.91 4.63 -0.61
C GLU A 31 -14.21 3.80 -0.53
N ALA A 32 -14.76 3.38 -1.67
CA ALA A 32 -15.97 2.55 -1.74
C ALA A 32 -15.82 1.16 -1.09
N ARG A 33 -14.59 0.67 -0.89
CA ARG A 33 -14.33 -0.62 -0.22
C ARG A 33 -14.23 -0.49 1.30
N ILE A 34 -13.97 0.71 1.84
CA ILE A 34 -13.80 0.92 3.28
C ILE A 34 -14.97 0.38 4.12
N PRO A 35 -16.26 0.63 3.77
CA PRO A 35 -17.37 0.06 4.53
C PRO A 35 -17.41 -1.47 4.52
N LYS A 36 -17.03 -2.10 3.39
CA LYS A 36 -16.94 -3.55 3.29
C LYS A 36 -15.80 -4.10 4.14
N ILE A 37 -14.63 -3.46 4.10
CA ILE A 37 -13.49 -3.81 4.96
C ILE A 37 -13.88 -3.68 6.44
N SER A 38 -14.57 -2.59 6.81
CA SER A 38 -15.09 -2.40 8.18
C SER A 38 -16.00 -3.55 8.63
N SER A 39 -16.88 -4.02 7.74
CA SER A 39 -17.76 -5.17 8.03
C SER A 39 -17.01 -6.48 8.29
N GLN A 40 -15.73 -6.58 7.90
CA GLN A 40 -14.91 -7.76 8.14
C GLN A 40 -14.23 -7.76 9.52
N ILE A 41 -14.31 -6.69 10.32
CA ILE A 41 -13.69 -6.62 11.65
C ILE A 41 -13.99 -7.85 12.53
N PRO A 42 -15.24 -8.37 12.63
CA PRO A 42 -15.51 -9.55 13.43
C PRO A 42 -14.70 -10.79 12.99
N GLN A 43 -14.51 -10.97 11.69
CA GLN A 43 -13.77 -12.09 11.14
C GLN A 43 -12.25 -11.90 11.29
N ILE A 44 -11.78 -10.65 11.18
CA ILE A 44 -10.39 -10.26 11.48
C ILE A 44 -10.07 -10.60 12.94
N ILE A 45 -10.90 -10.13 13.90
CA ILE A 45 -10.77 -10.43 15.34
C ILE A 45 -10.69 -11.94 15.54
N LYS A 46 -11.65 -12.70 15.01
CA LYS A 46 -11.72 -14.16 15.21
C LYS A 46 -10.42 -14.87 14.76
N SER A 47 -9.92 -14.54 13.57
CA SER A 47 -8.69 -15.13 13.05
C SER A 47 -7.44 -14.71 13.81
N ALA A 48 -7.40 -13.46 14.30
CA ALA A 48 -6.27 -12.92 15.04
C ALA A 48 -6.20 -13.49 16.47
N GLU A 49 -7.36 -13.66 17.12
CA GLU A 49 -7.47 -14.34 18.42
C GLU A 49 -7.05 -15.80 18.34
N PHE A 50 -7.45 -16.50 17.28
CA PHE A 50 -6.99 -17.86 17.01
C PHE A 50 -5.45 -17.90 16.93
N ALA A 51 -4.86 -17.00 16.13
CA ALA A 51 -3.41 -16.96 15.95
C ALA A 51 -2.65 -16.62 17.24
N ALA A 52 -3.12 -15.62 17.99
CA ALA A 52 -2.54 -15.27 19.28
C ALA A 52 -2.64 -16.45 20.27
N GLY A 53 -3.77 -17.16 20.29
CA GLY A 53 -3.94 -18.36 21.10
C GLY A 53 -2.96 -19.49 20.75
N CYS A 54 -2.71 -19.72 19.47
CA CYS A 54 -1.72 -20.69 19.00
C CYS A 54 -0.31 -20.31 19.48
N VAL A 55 0.12 -19.08 19.22
CA VAL A 55 1.46 -18.58 19.59
C VAL A 55 1.67 -18.61 21.11
N LEU A 56 0.66 -18.24 21.90
CA LEU A 56 0.78 -18.30 23.36
C LEU A 56 0.84 -19.73 23.91
N LYS A 57 0.23 -20.70 23.22
CA LYS A 57 0.28 -22.12 23.60
C LYS A 57 1.57 -22.79 23.13
N LYS A 58 2.07 -22.39 21.96
CA LYS A 58 3.27 -22.92 21.30
C LYS A 58 4.11 -21.73 20.80
N PRO A 59 5.02 -21.18 21.61
CA PRO A 59 5.77 -19.95 21.28
C PRO A 59 6.67 -20.04 20.05
N ASP A 60 6.95 -21.25 19.56
CA ASP A 60 7.63 -21.55 18.30
C ASP A 60 6.72 -21.43 17.06
N THR A 61 5.40 -21.20 17.25
CA THR A 61 4.45 -20.97 16.15
C THR A 61 4.89 -19.79 15.30
N LEU A 62 5.06 -20.03 14.00
CA LEU A 62 5.41 -19.01 13.04
C LEU A 62 4.17 -18.38 12.38
N ILE A 63 4.22 -17.06 12.16
CA ILE A 63 3.28 -16.35 11.26
C ILE A 63 3.96 -16.16 9.91
N ASN A 64 3.59 -16.99 8.94
CA ASN A 64 4.13 -17.05 7.60
C ASN A 64 3.42 -16.05 6.67
N VAL A 65 4.21 -15.26 5.95
CA VAL A 65 3.73 -14.48 4.81
C VAL A 65 4.59 -14.85 3.60
N PRO A 66 4.13 -15.80 2.75
CA PRO A 66 4.84 -16.25 1.55
C PRO A 66 5.21 -15.07 0.66
N TYR A 67 6.44 -14.98 0.17
CA TYR A 67 6.92 -13.77 -0.48
C TYR A 67 6.58 -13.70 -1.98
N ASN A 68 6.88 -14.75 -2.75
CA ASN A 68 6.91 -14.66 -4.22
C ASN A 68 5.53 -14.47 -4.85
N GLU A 69 4.50 -15.12 -4.33
CA GLU A 69 3.14 -15.13 -4.89
C GLU A 69 2.37 -13.84 -4.62
N GLN A 70 2.78 -13.08 -3.62
CA GLN A 70 2.04 -11.93 -3.10
C GLN A 70 2.99 -10.80 -2.68
N LYS A 71 4.05 -10.60 -3.47
CA LYS A 71 5.21 -9.77 -3.13
C LYS A 71 4.88 -8.41 -2.50
N SER A 72 4.00 -7.61 -3.08
CA SER A 72 3.69 -6.28 -2.52
C SER A 72 2.97 -6.34 -1.17
N PHE A 73 2.15 -7.37 -0.94
CA PHE A 73 1.51 -7.61 0.35
C PHE A 73 2.58 -8.09 1.36
N SER A 74 3.42 -9.03 0.94
CA SER A 74 4.48 -9.58 1.78
C SER A 74 5.47 -8.52 2.20
N GLU A 75 5.97 -7.73 1.26
CA GLU A 75 6.84 -6.60 1.56
C GLU A 75 6.21 -5.70 2.63
N GLU A 76 4.94 -5.32 2.48
CA GLU A 76 4.32 -4.45 3.48
C GLU A 76 4.15 -5.12 4.85
N MET A 77 3.96 -6.43 4.91
CA MET A 77 3.81 -7.15 6.18
C MET A 77 5.15 -7.52 6.86
N ILE A 78 6.25 -7.66 6.09
CA ILE A 78 7.55 -8.10 6.63
C ILE A 78 8.50 -6.94 6.90
N ASN A 79 9.29 -7.04 7.97
CA ASN A 79 10.35 -6.06 8.33
C ASN A 79 9.90 -4.59 8.31
N ARG A 80 8.62 -4.35 8.52
CA ARG A 80 8.00 -3.04 8.39
C ARG A 80 7.90 -2.33 9.74
N ALA A 81 8.14 -1.02 9.75
CA ALA A 81 7.87 -0.16 10.90
C ALA A 81 6.42 -0.36 11.40
N GLY A 82 6.24 -0.50 12.72
CA GLY A 82 4.94 -0.82 13.32
C GLY A 82 4.41 -2.23 13.00
N GLY A 83 5.19 -3.06 12.30
CA GLY A 83 4.91 -4.45 11.95
C GLY A 83 5.41 -5.45 12.98
N LEU A 84 4.81 -6.64 12.95
CA LEU A 84 5.20 -7.75 13.83
C LEU A 84 6.55 -8.31 13.39
N SER A 85 7.50 -8.46 14.32
CA SER A 85 8.80 -9.04 14.01
C SER A 85 8.71 -10.51 13.61
N ASN A 86 7.72 -11.22 14.16
CA ASN A 86 7.48 -12.64 13.90
C ASN A 86 6.84 -12.90 12.53
N ILE A 87 6.28 -11.89 11.84
CA ILE A 87 5.78 -12.02 10.47
C ILE A 87 6.98 -12.07 9.53
N TYR A 88 7.19 -13.23 8.91
CA TYR A 88 8.29 -13.44 7.98
C TYR A 88 8.03 -14.63 7.05
N PRO A 89 8.70 -14.77 5.90
CA PRO A 89 8.56 -15.93 5.03
C PRO A 89 9.30 -17.14 5.62
N SER A 90 8.68 -18.32 5.61
CA SER A 90 9.33 -19.58 6.01
C SER A 90 10.44 -20.00 5.06
N GLU A 91 10.37 -19.57 3.81
CA GLU A 91 11.39 -19.87 2.80
C GLU A 91 12.68 -19.08 2.99
N SER A 92 12.71 -18.13 3.95
CA SER A 92 13.94 -17.42 4.29
C SER A 92 14.97 -18.39 4.90
N PRO A 93 16.26 -18.30 4.51
CA PRO A 93 17.32 -19.16 5.06
C PRO A 93 17.38 -19.13 6.60
N ASP A 94 17.07 -17.98 7.19
CA ASP A 94 17.10 -17.78 8.64
C ASP A 94 15.91 -18.41 9.37
N ARG A 95 14.85 -18.80 8.63
CA ARG A 95 13.57 -19.24 9.21
C ARG A 95 13.23 -20.70 8.95
N VAL A 96 13.81 -21.31 7.91
CA VAL A 96 13.48 -22.68 7.49
C VAL A 96 13.63 -23.70 8.63
N ARG A 97 14.59 -23.49 9.55
CA ARG A 97 14.83 -24.37 10.70
C ARG A 97 13.77 -24.28 11.82
N PHE A 98 12.95 -23.24 11.81
CA PHE A 98 11.91 -22.99 12.83
C PHE A 98 10.51 -23.38 12.35
N VAL A 99 10.39 -23.88 11.12
CA VAL A 99 9.11 -24.31 10.57
C VAL A 99 8.53 -25.45 11.39
N THR A 100 7.26 -25.31 11.76
CA THR A 100 6.53 -26.31 12.54
C THR A 100 5.28 -26.80 11.82
N ASP A 101 4.61 -27.83 12.33
CA ASP A 101 3.34 -28.34 11.81
C ASP A 101 2.11 -27.51 12.24
N HIS A 102 2.31 -26.48 13.06
CA HIS A 102 1.25 -25.68 13.66
C HIS A 102 1.36 -24.19 13.31
N ASP A 103 2.19 -23.89 12.32
CA ASP A 103 2.37 -22.56 11.78
C ASP A 103 1.08 -22.01 11.14
N ILE A 104 1.03 -20.69 11.03
CA ILE A 104 -0.09 -19.93 10.49
C ILE A 104 0.39 -19.21 9.24
N VAL A 105 -0.43 -19.17 8.20
CA VAL A 105 -0.16 -18.44 6.96
C VAL A 105 -1.17 -17.32 6.81
N LEU A 106 -0.66 -16.11 6.56
CA LEU A 106 -1.44 -14.99 6.05
C LEU A 106 -1.20 -14.92 4.53
N TYR A 107 -2.25 -15.26 3.77
CA TYR A 107 -2.18 -15.37 2.31
C TYR A 107 -3.17 -14.40 1.66
N SER A 108 -2.66 -13.53 0.81
CA SER A 108 -3.41 -12.53 0.07
C SER A 108 -3.44 -12.86 -1.41
N VAL A 109 -4.61 -12.72 -2.04
CA VAL A 109 -4.77 -12.88 -3.49
C VAL A 109 -5.05 -11.53 -4.14
N ARG A 110 -4.24 -11.18 -5.15
CA ARG A 110 -4.40 -9.93 -5.90
C ARG A 110 -5.57 -10.05 -6.88
N SER A 111 -5.67 -11.13 -7.64
CA SER A 111 -6.79 -11.39 -8.55
C SER A 111 -7.04 -12.88 -8.74
N TRP A 112 -8.30 -13.29 -8.75
CA TRP A 112 -8.63 -14.67 -9.07
C TRP A 112 -8.42 -15.00 -10.55
N GLU A 113 -8.57 -14.02 -11.45
CA GLU A 113 -8.34 -14.21 -12.88
C GLU A 113 -6.90 -14.62 -13.19
N THR A 114 -5.92 -14.07 -12.48
CA THR A 114 -4.49 -14.35 -12.72
C THR A 114 -3.88 -15.31 -11.71
N ASP A 115 -4.35 -15.33 -10.46
CA ASP A 115 -3.64 -15.97 -9.36
C ASP A 115 -4.36 -17.20 -8.80
N ALA A 116 -5.56 -17.57 -9.31
CA ALA A 116 -6.35 -18.65 -8.74
C ALA A 116 -5.62 -20.00 -8.71
N GLU A 117 -4.96 -20.40 -9.80
CA GLU A 117 -4.25 -21.68 -9.86
C GLU A 117 -3.10 -21.74 -8.86
N THR A 118 -2.29 -20.68 -8.83
CA THR A 118 -1.20 -20.53 -7.86
C THR A 118 -1.72 -20.57 -6.42
N ALA A 119 -2.82 -19.86 -6.13
CA ALA A 119 -3.45 -19.87 -4.82
C ALA A 119 -3.94 -21.27 -4.44
N ILE A 120 -4.67 -21.97 -5.32
CA ILE A 120 -5.15 -23.33 -5.06
C ILE A 120 -3.98 -24.27 -4.73
N LYS A 121 -2.90 -24.21 -5.51
CA LYS A 121 -1.71 -25.02 -5.28
C LYS A 121 -1.11 -24.73 -3.90
N ARG A 122 -0.80 -23.46 -3.60
CA ARG A 122 -0.16 -23.07 -2.33
C ARG A 122 -1.02 -23.38 -1.11
N LEU A 123 -2.32 -23.10 -1.17
CA LEU A 123 -3.23 -23.40 -0.07
C LEU A 123 -3.29 -24.91 0.20
N ASN A 124 -3.29 -25.76 -0.83
CA ASN A 124 -3.19 -27.21 -0.65
C ASN A 124 -1.87 -27.63 0.01
N GLU A 125 -0.74 -27.05 -0.40
CA GLU A 125 0.57 -27.31 0.20
C GLU A 125 0.58 -26.94 1.70
N TYR A 126 0.07 -25.76 2.07
CA TYR A 126 0.00 -25.33 3.47
C TYR A 126 -0.89 -26.25 4.30
N LYS A 127 -2.06 -26.66 3.79
CA LYS A 127 -2.91 -27.62 4.49
C LYS A 127 -2.26 -29.00 4.62
N GLY A 128 -1.48 -29.42 3.62
CA GLY A 128 -0.69 -30.66 3.69
C GLY A 128 0.36 -30.65 4.81
N LYS A 129 0.86 -29.47 5.19
CA LYS A 129 1.76 -29.26 6.35
C LYS A 129 1.02 -29.08 7.68
N ASN A 130 -0.31 -29.27 7.70
CA ASN A 130 -1.18 -28.98 8.85
C ASN A 130 -1.24 -27.49 9.26
N TRP A 131 -0.72 -26.59 8.42
CA TRP A 131 -0.74 -25.17 8.71
C TRP A 131 -2.17 -24.60 8.67
N LYS A 132 -2.35 -23.51 9.40
CA LYS A 132 -3.60 -22.74 9.43
C LYS A 132 -3.53 -21.60 8.44
N VAL A 133 -4.56 -21.43 7.64
CA VAL A 133 -4.59 -20.46 6.55
C VAL A 133 -5.62 -19.37 6.85
N ILE A 134 -5.14 -18.13 6.87
CA ILE A 134 -5.94 -16.91 6.89
C ILE A 134 -5.84 -16.30 5.49
N LEU A 135 -6.93 -16.43 4.72
CA LEU A 135 -7.02 -15.98 3.34
C LEU A 135 -7.66 -14.58 3.26
N ILE A 136 -6.97 -13.63 2.65
CA ILE A 136 -7.46 -12.29 2.34
C ILE A 136 -7.62 -12.16 0.82
N ALA A 137 -8.85 -12.06 0.34
CA ALA A 137 -9.09 -11.98 -1.10
C ALA A 137 -10.51 -11.47 -1.39
N SER A 138 -10.85 -11.29 -2.67
CA SER A 138 -12.24 -11.01 -3.04
C SER A 138 -13.12 -12.23 -2.82
N LYS A 139 -14.31 -12.07 -2.25
CA LYS A 139 -15.31 -13.15 -2.26
C LYS A 139 -15.85 -13.42 -3.67
N LYS A 140 -15.90 -12.39 -4.52
CA LYS A 140 -16.45 -12.48 -5.87
C LYS A 140 -15.41 -13.09 -6.81
N GLY A 141 -15.83 -14.10 -7.60
CA GLY A 141 -14.93 -14.85 -8.47
C GLY A 141 -14.02 -15.85 -7.74
N MET A 142 -14.21 -16.04 -6.43
CA MET A 142 -13.44 -17.01 -5.65
C MET A 142 -13.71 -18.44 -6.12
N PRO A 143 -12.67 -19.25 -6.40
CA PRO A 143 -12.82 -20.67 -6.73
C PRO A 143 -13.51 -21.47 -5.61
N SER A 144 -14.32 -22.47 -5.99
CA SER A 144 -15.13 -23.26 -5.06
C SER A 144 -14.35 -24.28 -4.21
N LYS A 145 -13.13 -24.65 -4.62
CA LYS A 145 -12.30 -25.68 -3.96
C LYS A 145 -11.05 -25.11 -3.27
N LEU A 146 -11.16 -23.97 -2.59
CA LEU A 146 -10.07 -23.44 -1.78
C LEU A 146 -10.08 -24.04 -0.38
N LYS A 147 -8.89 -24.34 0.15
CA LYS A 147 -8.74 -24.78 1.53
C LYS A 147 -8.18 -23.65 2.38
N TYR A 148 -9.00 -23.10 3.26
CA TYR A 148 -8.62 -22.09 4.23
C TYR A 148 -9.32 -22.34 5.56
N ASP A 149 -8.78 -21.80 6.65
CA ASP A 149 -9.40 -21.87 7.99
C ASP A 149 -10.19 -20.59 8.28
N PHE A 150 -9.69 -19.43 7.81
CA PHE A 150 -10.36 -18.14 7.89
C PHE A 150 -10.32 -17.44 6.54
N PHE A 151 -11.42 -16.77 6.17
CA PHE A 151 -11.50 -15.96 4.97
C PHE A 151 -11.94 -14.54 5.31
N ILE A 152 -11.29 -13.54 4.73
CA ILE A 152 -11.56 -12.12 4.94
C ILE A 152 -11.75 -11.46 3.58
N ASP A 153 -12.95 -10.91 3.33
CA ASP A 153 -13.30 -10.32 2.03
C ASP A 153 -12.72 -8.92 1.86
N ASN A 154 -11.93 -8.70 0.82
CA ASN A 154 -11.38 -7.38 0.49
C ASN A 154 -12.38 -6.43 -0.20
N GLY A 155 -13.61 -6.90 -0.42
CA GLY A 155 -14.72 -6.10 -0.91
C GLY A 155 -14.70 -5.81 -2.41
N ALA A 156 -13.78 -6.43 -3.18
CA ALA A 156 -13.71 -6.24 -4.62
C ALA A 156 -15.01 -6.65 -5.32
N PRO A 157 -15.42 -5.95 -6.39
CA PRO A 157 -16.66 -6.23 -7.09
C PRO A 157 -16.61 -7.53 -7.91
N SER A 158 -15.43 -7.99 -8.32
CA SER A 158 -15.22 -9.27 -9.00
C SER A 158 -13.81 -9.82 -8.77
N GLY A 159 -13.55 -11.03 -9.28
CA GLY A 159 -12.23 -11.65 -9.26
C GLY A 159 -11.28 -11.19 -10.38
N LYS A 160 -11.70 -10.26 -11.23
CA LYS A 160 -10.96 -9.84 -12.43
C LYS A 160 -9.66 -9.09 -12.13
N ALA A 161 -8.69 -9.20 -13.04
CA ALA A 161 -7.35 -8.61 -12.93
C ALA A 161 -7.38 -7.08 -12.84
N ILE A 162 -8.35 -6.43 -13.49
CA ILE A 162 -8.52 -4.97 -13.49
C ILE A 162 -8.66 -4.38 -12.08
N TYR A 163 -9.13 -5.16 -11.12
CA TYR A 163 -9.28 -4.75 -9.72
C TYR A 163 -8.03 -5.00 -8.88
N GLY A 164 -7.00 -5.67 -9.43
CA GLY A 164 -5.76 -6.03 -8.75
C GLY A 164 -5.04 -4.84 -8.12
N ARG A 165 -5.01 -3.70 -8.82
CA ARG A 165 -4.40 -2.44 -8.37
C ARG A 165 -4.98 -1.88 -7.06
N ILE A 166 -6.26 -2.14 -6.78
CA ILE A 166 -6.93 -1.74 -5.53
C ILE A 166 -7.03 -2.91 -4.55
N ASN A 167 -7.19 -4.14 -5.05
CA ASN A 167 -7.21 -5.35 -4.23
C ASN A 167 -5.99 -5.41 -3.32
N ILE A 168 -4.80 -5.11 -3.85
CA ILE A 168 -3.57 -5.13 -3.04
C ILE A 168 -3.59 -4.13 -1.88
N LEU A 169 -4.08 -2.90 -2.09
CA LEU A 169 -4.16 -1.87 -1.05
C LEU A 169 -5.24 -2.22 -0.01
N ALA A 170 -6.36 -2.78 -0.46
CA ALA A 170 -7.41 -3.30 0.42
C ALA A 170 -6.90 -4.48 1.26
N ASN A 171 -6.15 -5.41 0.65
CA ASN A 171 -5.55 -6.55 1.34
C ASN A 171 -4.54 -6.08 2.39
N ILE A 172 -3.66 -5.12 2.06
CA ILE A 172 -2.73 -4.49 3.00
C ILE A 172 -3.46 -3.86 4.17
N THR A 173 -4.55 -3.11 3.90
CA THR A 173 -5.38 -2.50 4.95
C THR A 173 -5.90 -3.56 5.92
N ILE A 174 -6.42 -4.67 5.38
CA ILE A 174 -6.90 -5.81 6.18
C ILE A 174 -5.75 -6.48 6.94
N GLY A 175 -4.58 -6.65 6.32
CA GLY A 175 -3.38 -7.21 6.96
C GLY A 175 -2.95 -6.39 8.18
N TRP A 176 -2.97 -5.06 8.07
CA TRP A 176 -2.68 -4.17 9.20
C TRP A 176 -3.74 -4.23 10.29
N MET A 177 -5.03 -4.26 9.92
CA MET A 177 -6.10 -4.48 10.89
C MET A 177 -5.94 -5.82 11.61
N TRP A 178 -5.49 -6.86 10.90
CA TRP A 178 -5.21 -8.17 11.48
C TRP A 178 -4.04 -8.12 12.46
N CYS A 179 -2.93 -7.46 12.12
CA CYS A 179 -1.82 -7.22 13.04
C CYS A 179 -2.28 -6.49 14.30
N CYS A 180 -3.11 -5.45 14.16
CA CYS A 180 -3.70 -4.71 15.28
C CYS A 180 -4.54 -5.61 16.20
N GLU A 181 -5.38 -6.48 15.64
CA GLU A 181 -6.19 -7.40 16.45
C GLU A 181 -5.38 -8.54 17.04
N TYR A 182 -4.30 -8.96 16.38
CA TYR A 182 -3.38 -9.97 16.91
C TYR A 182 -2.67 -9.43 18.16
N VAL A 183 -2.15 -8.20 18.10
CA VAL A 183 -1.59 -7.51 19.28
C VAL A 183 -2.65 -7.37 20.36
N SER A 184 -3.85 -6.88 20.02
CA SER A 184 -4.93 -6.73 20.99
C SER A 184 -5.30 -8.05 21.67
N ALA A 185 -5.33 -9.16 20.93
CA ALA A 185 -5.59 -10.48 21.47
C ALA A 185 -4.51 -10.94 22.45
N MET A 186 -3.23 -10.69 22.13
CA MET A 186 -2.12 -10.99 23.04
C MET A 186 -2.19 -10.13 24.31
N THR A 187 -2.50 -8.84 24.20
CA THR A 187 -2.54 -7.96 25.39
C THR A 187 -3.66 -8.33 26.35
N ARG A 188 -4.79 -8.85 25.86
CA ARG A 188 -5.84 -9.44 26.73
C ARG A 188 -5.35 -10.63 27.56
N LYS A 189 -4.25 -11.27 27.15
CA LYS A 189 -3.55 -12.34 27.87
C LYS A 189 -2.31 -11.84 28.63
N GLY A 190 -2.13 -10.52 28.75
CA GLY A 190 -1.02 -9.90 29.44
C GLY A 190 0.30 -9.96 28.67
N LYS A 191 0.25 -10.19 27.35
CA LYS A 191 1.44 -10.38 26.49
C LYS A 191 1.47 -9.41 25.31
N ILE A 192 2.64 -9.16 24.76
CA ILE A 192 2.81 -8.37 23.52
C ILE A 192 3.87 -9.02 22.63
N PRO A 193 3.67 -9.11 21.30
CA PRO A 193 4.70 -9.63 20.41
C PRO A 193 5.80 -8.58 20.16
N GLY A 194 6.90 -8.99 19.55
CA GLY A 194 7.87 -8.04 19.01
C GLY A 194 7.25 -7.19 17.90
N ILE A 195 7.38 -5.86 18.01
CA ILE A 195 6.89 -4.89 17.03
C ILE A 195 8.07 -3.99 16.64
N LEU A 196 8.31 -3.81 15.36
CA LEU A 196 9.44 -3.02 14.84
C LEU A 196 9.16 -1.52 14.93
N ILE A 197 10.21 -0.73 15.12
CA ILE A 197 10.17 0.73 15.10
C ILE A 197 10.67 1.23 13.73
N SER A 198 10.10 2.34 13.24
CA SER A 198 10.58 2.96 12.00
C SER A 198 12.06 3.28 12.07
N ILE A 199 12.81 2.89 11.03
CA ILE A 199 14.25 3.17 10.91
C ILE A 199 14.60 4.67 10.96
N SER A 200 13.60 5.53 10.73
CA SER A 200 13.70 6.99 10.80
C SER A 200 13.72 7.54 12.22
N LEU A 201 13.40 6.70 13.22
CA LEU A 201 13.43 7.06 14.64
C LEU A 201 14.74 6.57 15.27
N GLU A 202 15.28 7.33 16.20
CA GLU A 202 16.61 7.11 16.78
C GLU A 202 16.70 5.76 17.51
N GLU A 203 15.67 5.45 18.30
CA GLU A 203 15.57 4.24 19.12
C GLU A 203 15.42 2.94 18.31
N SER A 204 15.14 3.06 17.01
CA SER A 204 14.88 1.91 16.14
C SER A 204 16.06 0.95 16.02
N THR A 205 17.29 1.46 16.02
CA THR A 205 18.50 0.65 15.79
C THR A 205 18.66 -0.38 16.91
N GLU A 206 18.65 0.07 18.16
CA GLU A 206 18.86 -0.80 19.32
C GLU A 206 17.66 -1.71 19.59
N HIS A 207 16.44 -1.22 19.38
CA HIS A 207 15.24 -2.03 19.54
C HIS A 207 15.13 -3.12 18.47
N ASN A 208 15.18 -2.75 17.19
CA ASN A 208 14.96 -3.68 16.08
C ASN A 208 16.05 -4.75 16.03
N LYS A 209 17.31 -4.41 16.34
CA LYS A 209 18.43 -5.37 16.38
C LYS A 209 18.15 -6.56 17.30
N LYS A 210 17.42 -6.36 18.41
CA LYS A 210 17.09 -7.42 19.37
C LYS A 210 16.05 -8.40 18.84
N ILE A 211 15.05 -7.90 18.11
CA ILE A 211 13.87 -8.68 17.69
C ILE A 211 13.90 -9.09 16.21
N GLN A 212 14.94 -8.71 15.45
CA GLN A 212 15.13 -9.11 14.05
C GLN A 212 16.13 -10.27 13.87
N THR A 213 16.69 -10.81 14.95
CA THR A 213 17.44 -12.08 14.91
C THR A 213 16.47 -13.27 14.74
N PRO A 214 16.94 -14.45 14.28
CA PRO A 214 16.05 -15.60 14.07
C PRO A 214 15.25 -15.96 15.34
N GLU A 215 15.89 -16.00 16.50
CA GLU A 215 15.27 -16.27 17.79
C GLU A 215 14.50 -15.04 18.33
N GLY A 216 15.04 -13.84 18.13
CA GLY A 216 14.43 -12.59 18.60
C GLY A 216 13.07 -12.30 17.96
N ARG A 217 12.83 -12.84 16.76
CA ARG A 217 11.52 -12.76 16.09
C ARG A 217 10.43 -13.56 16.81
N LEU A 218 10.80 -14.52 17.67
CA LEU A 218 9.86 -15.28 18.51
C LEU A 218 9.61 -14.62 19.87
N TRP A 219 10.19 -13.44 20.11
CA TRP A 219 10.08 -12.75 21.38
C TRP A 219 8.62 -12.35 21.69
N ILE A 220 8.24 -12.61 22.94
CA ILE A 220 6.97 -12.21 23.54
C ILE A 220 7.27 -11.54 24.88
N GLY A 221 6.86 -10.28 25.02
CA GLY A 221 6.97 -9.51 26.26
C GLY A 221 5.70 -9.53 27.09
N ASP A 222 5.78 -8.93 28.27
CA ASP A 222 4.63 -8.66 29.12
C ASP A 222 3.95 -7.34 28.74
N CYS A 223 2.63 -7.31 28.87
CA CYS A 223 1.82 -6.11 28.65
C CYS A 223 0.84 -5.94 29.81
N PRO A 224 0.93 -4.86 30.60
CA PRO A 224 0.07 -4.67 31.75
C PRO A 224 -1.37 -4.27 31.37
N GLU A 225 -1.55 -3.67 30.19
CA GLU A 225 -2.84 -3.14 29.75
C GLU A 225 -3.54 -4.05 28.74
N LYS A 226 -4.80 -4.37 29.01
CA LYS A 226 -5.63 -5.18 28.12
C LYS A 226 -6.33 -4.29 27.10
N ILE A 227 -6.15 -4.60 25.82
CA ILE A 227 -6.80 -3.85 24.74
C ILE A 227 -8.08 -4.59 24.29
N PRO A 228 -9.27 -3.95 24.33
CA PRO A 228 -10.51 -4.55 23.85
C PRO A 228 -10.43 -4.98 22.38
N ALA A 229 -11.12 -6.08 22.05
CA ALA A 229 -11.25 -6.54 20.67
C ALA A 229 -11.88 -5.46 19.78
N GLY A 230 -11.37 -5.31 18.56
CA GLY A 230 -11.79 -4.32 17.58
C GLY A 230 -11.26 -2.91 17.82
N LYS A 231 -10.68 -2.59 18.99
CA LYS A 231 -10.27 -1.22 19.31
C LYS A 231 -9.17 -0.72 18.36
N LEU A 232 -8.09 -1.50 18.20
CA LEU A 232 -6.96 -1.08 17.38
C LEU A 232 -7.29 -1.12 15.88
N ALA A 233 -8.03 -2.14 15.40
CA ALA A 233 -8.46 -2.16 14.00
C ALA A 233 -9.36 -0.98 13.64
N ASN A 234 -10.26 -0.56 14.53
CA ASN A 234 -11.08 0.63 14.29
C ASN A 234 -10.23 1.91 14.25
N ILE A 235 -9.28 2.08 15.18
CA ILE A 235 -8.36 3.24 15.15
C ILE A 235 -7.59 3.25 13.82
N TYR A 236 -7.05 2.11 13.41
CA TYR A 236 -6.34 2.01 12.13
C TYR A 236 -7.22 2.39 10.94
N LEU A 237 -8.45 1.86 10.90
CA LEU A 237 -9.37 2.15 9.81
C LEU A 237 -9.77 3.64 9.75
N GLU A 238 -9.93 4.31 10.90
CA GLU A 238 -10.13 5.75 10.96
C GLU A 238 -8.92 6.54 10.44
N ARG A 239 -7.69 6.07 10.69
CA ARG A 239 -6.48 6.66 10.11
C ARG A 239 -6.43 6.52 8.60
N VAL A 240 -6.84 5.36 8.07
CA VAL A 240 -6.96 5.13 6.62
C VAL A 240 -8.05 6.02 6.01
N LYS A 241 -9.21 6.19 6.68
CA LYS A 241 -10.26 7.12 6.23
C LYS A 241 -9.77 8.56 6.19
N LYS A 242 -9.04 9.00 7.24
CA LYS A 242 -8.43 10.33 7.27
C LYS A 242 -7.45 10.51 6.11
N LEU A 243 -6.60 9.52 5.85
CA LEU A 243 -5.67 9.55 4.72
C LEU A 243 -6.40 9.70 3.39
N VAL A 244 -7.49 8.95 3.16
CA VAL A 244 -8.32 9.10 1.95
C VAL A 244 -8.93 10.50 1.86
N PHE A 245 -9.42 11.04 2.97
CA PHE A 245 -9.93 12.41 3.04
C PHE A 245 -8.85 13.45 2.69
N ASP A 246 -7.65 13.33 3.24
CA ASP A 246 -6.53 14.24 2.98
C ASP A 246 -6.07 14.17 1.51
N LEU A 247 -6.05 12.97 0.90
CA LEU A 247 -5.73 12.79 -0.52
C LEU A 247 -6.78 13.44 -1.44
N LYS A 248 -8.02 13.64 -0.97
CA LYS A 248 -9.08 14.37 -1.70
C LYS A 248 -8.97 15.88 -1.55
N SER A 249 -8.07 16.38 -0.70
CA SER A 249 -7.90 17.82 -0.51
C SER A 249 -7.46 18.50 -1.80
N GLU A 250 -7.91 19.75 -1.98
CA GLU A 250 -7.59 20.56 -3.17
C GLU A 250 -6.08 20.66 -3.41
N LYS A 251 -5.29 20.78 -2.34
CA LYS A 251 -3.83 20.84 -2.41
C LYS A 251 -3.25 19.62 -3.12
N ILE A 252 -3.58 18.41 -2.65
CA ILE A 252 -3.05 17.16 -3.22
C ILE A 252 -3.56 16.96 -4.65
N GLN A 253 -4.83 17.25 -4.88
CA GLN A 253 -5.44 17.12 -6.21
C GLN A 253 -4.76 18.03 -7.24
N LYS A 254 -4.44 19.29 -6.88
CA LYS A 254 -3.68 20.22 -7.74
C LYS A 254 -2.26 19.74 -8.01
N GLN A 255 -1.57 19.19 -7.00
CA GLN A 255 -0.21 18.63 -7.18
C GLN A 255 -0.22 17.45 -8.16
N ILE A 256 -1.19 16.54 -8.03
CA ILE A 256 -1.34 15.39 -8.94
C ILE A 256 -1.70 15.86 -10.35
N ASP A 257 -2.62 16.81 -10.49
CA ASP A 257 -3.01 17.35 -11.80
C ASP A 257 -1.80 17.98 -12.51
N TYR A 258 -1.08 18.87 -11.83
CA TYR A 258 0.12 19.52 -12.35
C TYR A 258 1.22 18.51 -12.74
N ALA A 259 1.54 17.56 -11.87
CA ALA A 259 2.52 16.52 -12.18
C ALA A 259 2.07 15.68 -13.39
N SER A 260 0.79 15.33 -13.46
CA SER A 260 0.25 14.52 -14.55
C SER A 260 0.22 15.26 -15.90
N ASP A 261 0.07 16.59 -15.92
CA ASP A 261 0.21 17.40 -17.14
C ASP A 261 1.63 17.32 -17.70
N ILE A 262 2.64 17.52 -16.86
CA ILE A 262 4.04 17.41 -17.24
C ILE A 262 4.29 16.02 -17.83
N ILE A 263 3.88 14.97 -17.12
CA ILE A 263 4.14 13.59 -17.51
C ILE A 263 3.43 13.21 -18.81
N ALA A 264 2.13 13.52 -18.93
CA ALA A 264 1.36 13.19 -20.11
C ALA A 264 1.88 13.92 -21.35
N SER A 265 2.30 15.19 -21.21
CA SER A 265 2.93 15.96 -22.28
C SER A 265 4.22 15.29 -22.75
N ARG A 266 5.14 14.95 -21.84
CA ARG A 266 6.40 14.27 -22.17
C ARG A 266 6.18 12.92 -22.86
N MET A 267 5.24 12.11 -22.34
CA MET A 267 4.88 10.83 -22.96
C MET A 267 4.26 11.01 -24.35
N ALA A 268 3.45 12.05 -24.57
CA ALA A 268 2.84 12.35 -25.88
C ALA A 268 3.88 12.82 -26.91
N GLU A 269 4.94 13.51 -26.48
CA GLU A 269 6.10 13.87 -27.29
C GLU A 269 7.03 12.67 -27.59
N GLY A 270 6.70 11.47 -27.10
CA GLY A 270 7.51 10.27 -27.28
C GLY A 270 8.72 10.21 -26.34
N LYS A 271 8.83 11.10 -25.34
CA LYS A 271 9.89 11.05 -24.33
C LYS A 271 9.62 9.94 -23.32
N ARG A 272 10.70 9.42 -22.73
CA ARG A 272 10.63 8.34 -21.76
C ARG A 272 10.31 8.91 -20.38
N VAL A 273 9.40 8.25 -19.68
CA VAL A 273 9.07 8.59 -18.30
C VAL A 273 9.17 7.34 -17.43
N GLY A 274 10.14 7.36 -16.53
CA GLY A 274 10.34 6.32 -15.54
C GLY A 274 9.56 6.56 -14.26
N ILE A 275 9.25 5.48 -13.57
CA ILE A 275 8.69 5.51 -12.22
C ILE A 275 9.40 4.48 -11.34
N SER A 276 9.88 4.96 -10.19
CA SER A 276 10.57 4.15 -9.20
C SER A 276 10.40 4.77 -7.81
N GLY A 277 10.93 4.12 -6.79
CA GLY A 277 10.83 4.65 -5.44
C GLY A 277 11.39 3.77 -4.35
N VAL A 278 11.15 4.20 -3.12
CA VAL A 278 11.46 3.53 -1.87
C VAL A 278 10.15 3.28 -1.14
N GLY A 279 10.06 2.16 -0.45
CA GLY A 279 8.86 1.76 0.30
C GLY A 279 8.40 0.39 -0.14
N HIS A 280 7.91 -0.37 0.83
CA HIS A 280 7.64 -1.80 0.68
C HIS A 280 6.58 -2.09 -0.40
N VAL A 281 5.53 -1.26 -0.48
CA VAL A 281 4.54 -1.34 -1.57
C VAL A 281 5.13 -0.93 -2.93
N ILE A 282 5.85 0.19 -2.97
CA ILE A 282 6.29 0.84 -4.21
C ILE A 282 7.28 0.00 -5.02
N ILE A 283 8.19 -0.73 -4.36
CA ILE A 283 9.23 -1.51 -5.05
C ILE A 283 8.69 -2.55 -6.05
N ASP A 284 7.45 -3.01 -5.88
CA ASP A 284 6.80 -3.90 -6.85
C ASP A 284 5.66 -3.23 -7.61
N GLU A 285 4.88 -2.34 -6.97
CA GLU A 285 3.70 -1.74 -7.60
C GLU A 285 4.00 -0.85 -8.80
N VAL A 286 5.21 -0.27 -8.86
CA VAL A 286 5.66 0.53 -10.02
C VAL A 286 5.75 -0.28 -11.33
N LYS A 287 5.58 -1.60 -11.29
CA LYS A 287 5.60 -2.47 -12.49
C LYS A 287 4.28 -3.20 -12.73
N ARG A 288 3.25 -2.97 -11.91
CA ARG A 288 2.01 -3.77 -11.93
C ARG A 288 0.79 -2.92 -12.19
N ASP A 289 -0.09 -3.43 -13.05
CA ASP A 289 -1.46 -2.92 -13.25
C ASP A 289 -1.52 -1.41 -13.58
N LEU A 290 -0.50 -0.91 -14.27
CA LEU A 290 -0.40 0.48 -14.72
C LEU A 290 -1.20 0.68 -16.01
N LYS A 291 -1.90 1.82 -16.11
CA LYS A 291 -2.70 2.17 -17.29
C LYS A 291 -1.89 2.95 -18.31
N ALA A 292 -1.03 3.86 -17.86
CA ALA A 292 -0.12 4.60 -18.72
C ALA A 292 1.17 3.80 -19.00
N PRO A 293 1.88 4.09 -20.10
CA PRO A 293 3.06 3.33 -20.54
C PRO A 293 4.33 3.75 -19.80
N TRP A 294 4.34 3.63 -18.47
CA TRP A 294 5.50 3.97 -17.66
C TRP A 294 6.66 2.98 -17.84
N ILE A 295 7.88 3.47 -17.63
CA ILE A 295 9.04 2.61 -17.43
C ILE A 295 9.20 2.37 -15.92
N GLY A 296 8.52 1.33 -15.44
CA GLY A 296 8.58 0.90 -14.04
C GLY A 296 9.85 0.12 -13.70
N PHE A 297 10.59 0.51 -12.65
CA PHE A 297 11.76 -0.25 -12.21
C PHE A 297 12.04 -0.11 -10.70
N GLN A 298 12.84 -1.04 -10.17
CA GLN A 298 13.25 -1.05 -8.76
C GLN A 298 14.69 -0.51 -8.64
N ALA A 299 14.86 0.62 -7.96
CA ALA A 299 16.18 1.18 -7.66
C ALA A 299 16.76 0.66 -6.31
N VAL A 300 15.91 0.40 -5.32
CA VAL A 300 16.33 -0.10 -3.99
C VAL A 300 17.07 -1.42 -4.11
N GLY A 301 18.27 -1.48 -3.51
CA GLY A 301 19.17 -2.63 -3.57
C GLY A 301 19.92 -2.80 -4.90
N GLN A 302 19.65 -1.94 -5.89
CA GLN A 302 20.30 -1.96 -7.20
C GLN A 302 21.22 -0.76 -7.43
N VAL A 303 21.18 0.26 -6.58
CA VAL A 303 22.12 1.41 -6.59
C VAL A 303 23.28 1.20 -5.60
N GLY A 304 24.46 1.76 -5.89
CA GLY A 304 25.62 1.70 -4.99
C GLY A 304 26.49 0.44 -5.06
N ARG A 305 26.15 -0.55 -5.90
CA ARG A 305 26.96 -1.78 -6.13
C ARG A 305 27.39 -1.96 -7.60
N ARG A 306 27.96 -0.91 -8.21
CA ARG A 306 28.37 -0.87 -9.66
C ARG A 306 27.23 -1.01 -10.67
N ARG A 307 25.99 -0.86 -10.24
CA ARG A 307 24.81 -0.76 -11.11
C ARG A 307 24.18 0.59 -10.80
N ASN A 308 24.11 1.47 -11.79
CA ASN A 308 23.22 2.62 -11.66
C ASN A 308 21.89 2.19 -12.28
N ALA A 309 20.94 1.80 -11.41
CA ALA A 309 19.62 1.37 -11.85
C ALA A 309 18.95 2.44 -12.72
N PHE A 310 19.15 3.73 -12.40
CA PHE A 310 18.60 4.83 -13.18
C PHE A 310 19.11 4.83 -14.62
N SER A 311 20.43 4.79 -14.83
CA SER A 311 21.00 4.80 -16.19
C SER A 311 20.76 3.51 -16.99
N LYS A 312 20.37 2.41 -16.32
CA LYS A 312 19.94 1.18 -17.01
C LYS A 312 18.57 1.34 -17.68
N TYR A 313 17.68 2.11 -17.06
CA TYR A 313 16.28 2.22 -17.52
C TYR A 313 15.97 3.58 -18.15
N LEU A 314 16.77 4.61 -17.91
CA LEU A 314 16.55 5.99 -18.36
C LEU A 314 17.84 6.57 -18.94
N GLN A 315 17.68 7.55 -19.82
CA GLN A 315 18.73 8.33 -20.45
C GLN A 315 18.80 9.74 -19.85
N PRO A 316 19.96 10.43 -19.94
CA PRO A 316 20.06 11.84 -19.59
C PRO A 316 18.94 12.68 -20.23
N GLY A 317 18.25 13.49 -19.42
CA GLY A 317 17.11 14.32 -19.83
C GLY A 317 15.75 13.62 -19.78
N ASP A 318 15.70 12.31 -19.53
CA ASP A 318 14.43 11.61 -19.27
C ASP A 318 13.82 12.06 -17.93
N LEU A 319 12.50 11.91 -17.81
CA LEU A 319 11.76 12.24 -16.60
C LEU A 319 11.64 11.03 -15.67
N LEU A 320 11.95 11.21 -14.39
CA LEU A 320 11.73 10.25 -13.32
C LEU A 320 10.65 10.76 -12.35
N VAL A 321 9.64 9.92 -12.09
CA VAL A 321 8.79 10.05 -10.90
C VAL A 321 9.38 9.19 -9.78
N TRP A 322 9.76 9.83 -8.68
CA TRP A 322 10.38 9.18 -7.53
C TRP A 322 9.46 9.25 -6.31
N ILE A 323 8.88 8.10 -5.95
CA ILE A 323 8.02 7.95 -4.77
C ILE A 323 8.89 7.45 -3.61
N ALA A 324 9.30 8.33 -2.71
CA ALA A 324 10.15 8.01 -1.57
C ALA A 324 9.36 7.84 -0.27
N TYR A 325 10.08 7.69 0.84
CA TYR A 325 9.50 7.49 2.17
C TYR A 325 9.50 8.81 2.94
N ILE A 326 10.63 9.18 3.55
CA ILE A 326 10.82 10.43 4.29
C ILE A 326 11.96 11.20 3.63
N GLY A 327 11.65 12.34 3.01
CA GLY A 327 12.55 13.03 2.10
C GLY A 327 12.86 12.23 0.82
N LEU A 328 13.78 12.75 0.02
CA LEU A 328 14.25 12.16 -1.23
C LEU A 328 15.04 10.86 -1.03
N ASN A 329 15.75 10.78 0.09
CA ASN A 329 16.73 9.75 0.39
C ASN A 329 16.21 8.72 1.38
N SER A 330 16.99 7.65 1.58
CA SER A 330 16.79 6.74 2.71
C SER A 330 17.93 6.87 3.69
N LYS A 331 17.76 6.37 4.92
CA LYS A 331 18.83 6.29 5.93
C LYS A 331 20.11 5.62 5.42
N TYR A 332 20.00 4.76 4.41
CA TYR A 332 21.11 3.92 3.93
C TYR A 332 21.67 4.33 2.57
N VAL A 333 20.94 5.15 1.81
CA VAL A 333 21.25 5.42 0.40
C VAL A 333 20.83 6.84 0.04
N ASP A 334 21.80 7.58 -0.49
CA ASP A 334 21.62 8.88 -1.14
C ASP A 334 21.19 8.69 -2.60
N PHE A 335 19.89 8.55 -2.81
CA PHE A 335 19.29 8.44 -4.14
C PHE A 335 19.38 9.75 -4.92
N GLY A 336 19.30 10.90 -4.23
CA GLY A 336 19.42 12.22 -4.85
C GLY A 336 20.71 12.36 -5.65
N ARG A 337 21.84 11.94 -5.08
CA ARG A 337 23.12 11.90 -5.81
C ARG A 337 23.04 11.05 -7.08
N TYR A 338 22.54 9.81 -7.00
CA TYR A 338 22.49 8.91 -8.16
C TYR A 338 21.54 9.38 -9.26
N ILE A 339 20.44 10.05 -8.89
CA ILE A 339 19.50 10.67 -9.84
C ILE A 339 20.17 11.84 -10.56
N LYS A 340 20.90 12.70 -9.81
CA LYS A 340 21.67 13.82 -10.38
C LYS A 340 22.78 13.33 -11.31
N GLU A 341 23.53 12.29 -10.91
CA GLU A 341 24.56 11.66 -11.75
C GLU A 341 23.98 11.06 -13.06
N ALA A 342 22.74 10.57 -13.03
CA ALA A 342 22.04 10.09 -14.22
C ALA A 342 21.48 11.22 -15.10
N ASN A 343 21.60 12.48 -14.67
CA ASN A 343 21.09 13.68 -15.34
C ASN A 343 19.60 13.58 -15.71
N LEU A 344 18.77 13.14 -14.75
CA LEU A 344 17.33 12.98 -14.95
C LEU A 344 16.57 14.21 -14.46
N GLU A 345 15.49 14.57 -15.16
CA GLU A 345 14.48 15.46 -14.59
C GLU A 345 13.64 14.69 -13.56
N LEU A 346 13.17 15.39 -12.52
CA LEU A 346 12.63 14.72 -11.34
C LEU A 346 11.28 15.29 -10.92
N ILE A 347 10.30 14.42 -10.70
CA ILE A 347 9.10 14.70 -9.90
C ILE A 347 9.20 13.87 -8.63
N THR A 348 9.04 14.50 -7.46
CA THR A 348 9.20 13.83 -6.16
C THR A 348 7.86 13.61 -5.47
N CYS A 349 7.79 12.55 -4.66
CA CYS A 349 6.65 12.28 -3.78
C CYS A 349 7.14 11.66 -2.46
N PHE A 350 7.06 12.38 -1.36
CA PHE A 350 7.52 11.91 -0.03
C PHE A 350 6.81 12.63 1.11
N ALA A 351 6.90 12.07 2.32
CA ALA A 351 6.64 12.83 3.53
C ALA A 351 7.91 13.64 3.89
N PRO A 352 7.79 14.89 4.37
CA PRO A 352 8.97 15.69 4.72
C PRO A 352 9.67 15.14 5.97
N ASP A 353 11.01 15.18 6.00
CA ASP A 353 11.78 15.07 7.24
C ASP A 353 11.92 16.46 7.87
N LEU A 354 11.19 16.71 8.95
CA LEU A 354 11.27 18.01 9.63
C LEU A 354 12.57 18.17 10.45
N ASP A 355 13.22 17.05 10.79
CA ASP A 355 14.46 17.07 11.57
C ASP A 355 15.70 17.21 10.66
N ASP A 356 15.58 16.82 9.39
CA ASP A 356 16.60 17.02 8.36
C ASP A 356 16.00 17.64 7.09
N PRO A 357 15.84 18.98 7.05
CA PRO A 357 15.32 19.65 5.87
C PRO A 357 16.16 19.46 4.60
N SER A 358 17.43 19.06 4.72
CA SER A 358 18.32 18.91 3.56
C SER A 358 17.90 17.79 2.62
N VAL A 359 17.20 16.77 3.15
CA VAL A 359 16.67 15.67 2.34
C VAL A 359 15.31 15.98 1.72
N ASN A 360 14.73 17.16 1.95
CA ASN A 360 13.44 17.57 1.39
C ASN A 360 13.56 18.30 0.04
N GLU A 361 14.68 18.14 -0.66
CA GLU A 361 14.86 18.71 -2.00
C GLU A 361 13.78 18.20 -2.97
N THR A 362 13.12 19.14 -3.65
CA THR A 362 12.06 18.85 -4.62
C THR A 362 12.57 19.01 -6.04
N GLY A 363 11.94 18.31 -6.99
CA GLY A 363 12.24 18.44 -8.40
C GLY A 363 11.36 19.48 -9.10
N ILE A 364 11.10 19.29 -10.39
CA ILE A 364 10.26 20.20 -11.19
C ILE A 364 8.78 20.21 -10.74
N ALA A 365 8.36 19.17 -10.02
CA ALA A 365 7.10 19.11 -9.29
C ALA A 365 7.24 18.22 -8.04
N HIS A 366 6.34 18.42 -7.08
CA HIS A 366 6.26 17.62 -5.86
C HIS A 366 4.81 17.27 -5.53
N ILE A 367 4.59 16.04 -5.05
CA ILE A 367 3.31 15.55 -4.52
C ILE A 367 3.53 15.18 -3.05
N ASP A 368 2.82 15.84 -2.15
CA ASP A 368 2.95 15.56 -0.72
C ASP A 368 2.36 14.18 -0.41
N GLN A 369 3.01 13.44 0.50
CA GLN A 369 2.37 12.30 1.14
C GLN A 369 1.68 12.72 2.45
N CYS A 370 0.47 12.20 2.68
CA CYS A 370 -0.39 12.59 3.82
C CYS A 370 -0.15 11.74 5.06
N TRP A 371 1.10 11.67 5.52
CA TRP A 371 1.52 11.01 6.76
C TRP A 371 2.82 11.64 7.28
N ALA A 372 3.22 11.32 8.51
CA ALA A 372 4.36 11.95 9.18
C ALA A 372 5.45 10.95 9.61
N LYS A 373 6.66 11.46 9.84
CA LYS A 373 7.82 10.68 10.29
C LYS A 373 7.47 9.71 11.41
N GLY A 374 7.96 8.47 11.26
CA GLY A 374 7.66 7.35 12.16
C GLY A 374 6.51 6.46 11.69
N ASP A 375 5.59 7.01 10.88
CA ASP A 375 4.53 6.40 10.05
C ASP A 375 3.53 5.39 10.65
N ALA A 376 3.85 4.77 11.78
CA ALA A 376 2.96 4.01 12.64
C ALA A 376 1.97 4.95 13.35
N GLU A 377 0.67 4.69 13.16
CA GLU A 377 -0.40 5.62 13.55
C GLU A 377 -1.27 5.14 14.72
N VAL A 378 -1.16 3.85 15.09
CA VAL A 378 -2.01 3.22 16.11
C VAL A 378 -1.26 3.18 17.45
N PRO A 379 -1.75 3.86 18.49
CA PRO A 379 -1.07 3.92 19.78
C PRO A 379 -1.15 2.58 20.53
N LEU A 380 -0.09 2.28 21.26
CA LEU A 380 0.05 1.14 22.17
C LEU A 380 0.33 1.64 23.59
N PRO A 381 -0.13 0.90 24.61
CA PRO A 381 0.04 1.28 26.01
C PRO A 381 1.45 1.03 26.56
N CYS A 382 2.28 0.33 25.80
CA CYS A 382 3.68 0.08 26.14
C CYS A 382 4.56 0.15 24.89
N HIS A 383 5.87 0.16 25.10
CA HIS A 383 6.87 0.15 24.04
C HIS A 383 6.56 -0.92 22.96
N PRO A 384 6.59 -0.59 21.66
CA PRO A 384 7.16 0.63 21.06
C PRO A 384 6.20 1.82 20.91
N TRP A 385 5.11 1.87 21.67
CA TRP A 385 4.14 2.98 21.73
C TRP A 385 3.28 3.20 20.49
N LYS A 386 3.70 2.78 19.30
CA LYS A 386 2.89 2.82 18.09
C LYS A 386 3.10 1.59 17.20
N MET A 387 2.08 1.26 16.42
CA MET A 387 2.11 0.22 15.40
C MET A 387 1.28 0.60 14.17
N ALA A 388 1.24 -0.31 13.19
CA ALA A 388 0.39 -0.25 12.00
C ALA A 388 0.54 1.04 11.19
N PRO A 389 1.47 1.05 10.22
CA PRO A 389 1.74 2.21 9.41
C PRO A 389 0.69 2.43 8.31
N VAL A 390 0.61 3.68 7.85
CA VAL A 390 -0.29 4.09 6.76
C VAL A 390 0.44 4.50 5.48
N SER A 391 1.76 4.70 5.54
CA SER A 391 2.55 5.25 4.42
C SER A 391 2.50 4.37 3.17
N GLY A 392 2.53 3.04 3.30
CA GLY A 392 2.40 2.12 2.16
C GLY A 392 1.07 2.27 1.41
N ILE A 393 -0.03 2.49 2.14
CA ILE A 393 -1.34 2.80 1.55
C ILE A 393 -1.31 4.17 0.89
N ASN A 394 -0.69 5.18 1.52
CA ASN A 394 -0.56 6.52 0.96
C ASN A 394 0.18 6.50 -0.39
N SER A 395 1.42 6.00 -0.39
CA SER A 395 2.26 5.96 -1.58
C SER A 395 1.60 5.14 -2.69
N GLY A 396 0.98 4.01 -2.34
CA GLY A 396 0.22 3.19 -3.28
C GLY A 396 -0.97 3.93 -3.90
N LEU A 397 -1.77 4.64 -3.11
CA LEU A 397 -2.88 5.44 -3.63
C LEU A 397 -2.41 6.60 -4.50
N VAL A 398 -1.37 7.34 -4.09
CA VAL A 398 -0.79 8.43 -4.90
C VAL A 398 -0.31 7.89 -6.25
N LEU A 399 0.39 6.75 -6.28
CA LEU A 399 0.78 6.07 -7.51
C LEU A 399 -0.43 5.80 -8.41
N ARG A 400 -1.49 5.21 -7.85
CA ARG A 400 -2.69 4.85 -8.63
C ARG A 400 -3.47 6.08 -9.11
N MET A 401 -3.52 7.15 -8.32
CA MET A 401 -4.14 8.42 -8.71
C MET A 401 -3.35 9.10 -9.83
N LEU A 402 -2.03 9.13 -9.73
CA LEU A 402 -1.17 9.70 -10.77
C LEU A 402 -1.30 8.93 -12.08
N ASP A 403 -1.24 7.60 -12.05
CA ASP A 403 -1.43 6.74 -13.22
C ASP A 403 -2.82 6.92 -13.86
N ASP A 404 -3.89 7.04 -13.06
CA ASP A 404 -5.22 7.35 -13.57
C ASP A 404 -5.27 8.70 -14.31
N SER A 405 -4.66 9.73 -13.73
CA SER A 405 -4.65 11.08 -14.31
C SER A 405 -3.84 11.13 -15.60
N VAL A 406 -2.64 10.56 -15.60
CA VAL A 406 -1.77 10.49 -16.79
C VAL A 406 -2.44 9.71 -17.91
N SER A 407 -3.02 8.53 -17.61
CA SER A 407 -3.72 7.74 -18.62
C SER A 407 -4.86 8.50 -19.28
N LYS A 408 -5.67 9.22 -18.49
CA LYS A 408 -6.79 10.02 -19.00
C LYS A 408 -6.30 11.17 -19.87
N LYS A 409 -5.26 11.90 -19.44
CA LYS A 409 -4.69 13.01 -20.22
C LYS A 409 -4.07 12.53 -21.53
N LEU A 410 -3.37 11.39 -21.53
CA LEU A 410 -2.86 10.78 -22.76
C LEU A 410 -3.96 10.39 -23.74
N GLU A 411 -5.06 9.82 -23.26
CA GLU A 411 -6.22 9.50 -24.10
C GLU A 411 -6.83 10.76 -24.72
N ASN A 412 -6.97 11.84 -23.94
CA ASN A 412 -7.45 13.12 -24.43
C ASN A 412 -6.56 13.71 -25.52
N ILE A 413 -5.23 13.72 -25.32
CA ILE A 413 -4.26 14.20 -26.31
C ILE A 413 -4.38 13.39 -27.60
N LYS A 414 -4.43 12.06 -27.51
CA LYS A 414 -4.61 11.18 -28.70
C LYS A 414 -5.92 11.48 -29.45
N ASN A 415 -7.01 11.70 -28.72
CA ASN A 415 -8.31 12.01 -29.31
C ASN A 415 -8.37 13.41 -29.92
N GLN A 416 -7.60 14.38 -29.39
CA GLN A 416 -7.44 15.69 -30.00
C GLN A 416 -6.65 15.60 -31.31
N VAL A 417 -5.48 14.94 -31.31
CA VAL A 417 -4.67 14.74 -32.52
C VAL A 417 -5.46 14.05 -33.64
N LYS A 418 -6.27 13.02 -33.31
CA LYS A 418 -7.13 12.34 -34.28
C LYS A 418 -8.18 13.28 -34.90
N ARG A 419 -8.81 14.15 -34.09
CA ARG A 419 -9.79 15.11 -34.58
C ARG A 419 -9.15 16.14 -35.50
N ASP A 420 -8.00 16.69 -35.09
CA ASP A 420 -7.28 17.69 -35.88
C ASP A 420 -6.81 17.12 -37.22
N THR A 421 -6.36 15.86 -37.24
CA THR A 421 -5.97 15.15 -38.48
C THR A 421 -7.17 14.84 -39.39
N GLN A 422 -8.34 14.55 -38.83
CA GLN A 422 -9.56 14.31 -39.63
C GLN A 422 -10.06 15.60 -40.27
N VAL A 423 -10.01 16.73 -39.56
CA VAL A 423 -10.41 18.03 -40.10
C VAL A 423 -9.49 18.47 -41.25
N SER A 424 -8.18 18.24 -41.13
CA SER A 424 -7.19 18.61 -42.16
C SER A 424 -7.23 17.77 -43.43
N VAL A 425 -7.86 16.59 -43.42
CA VAL A 425 -8.01 15.71 -44.60
C VAL A 425 -9.33 15.98 -45.35
N THR A 426 -10.30 16.62 -44.69
CA THR A 426 -11.59 17.02 -45.28
C THR A 426 -11.63 18.46 -45.82
N GLN A 427 -10.54 19.22 -45.66
CA GLN A 427 -10.31 20.51 -46.30
C GLN A 427 -9.31 20.33 -47.45
#